data_AF-A0A2E1LAI2-F1
#
_entry.id   AF-A0A2E1LAI2-F1
#
_cell.length_a   1.000
_cell.length_b   1.000
_cell.length_c   1.000
_cell.angle_alpha   90.00
_cell.angle_beta   90.00
_cell.angle_gamma   90.00
#
_symmetry.space_group_name_H-M   'P 1'
#
loop_
_entity.id
_entity.type
_entity.pdbx_description
1 polymer ?
#
loop_
_entity_poly.entity_id
_entity_poly.type
_entity_poly.pdbx_seq_one_letter_code
_entity_poly.pdbx_strand_id
1 'polypeptide(L)'
;MDRGFIKAQIGFSESNISHFRFCMILISMAFGGGVLAEIGLFFGPDGCDNDNIFEVLGVTSFWISFLAVFANGVILLISFFDTEFSSKRVFLWSILHIVFLFIALGIFQESLLQDMFCGSGGPHYDIGAGF
;
A
#
# COMPACT_ATOMS: atom_id res chain seq x y z
N MET A 1 -12.30 9.91 -39.51
CA MET A 1 -11.16 9.30 -38.79
C MET A 1 -11.59 9.11 -37.35
N ASP A 2 -11.87 7.87 -37.00
CA ASP A 2 -12.49 7.47 -35.73
C ASP A 2 -11.44 7.46 -34.60
N ARG A 3 -11.70 8.22 -33.53
CA ARG A 3 -10.81 8.28 -32.35
C ARG A 3 -10.70 6.91 -31.65
N GLY A 4 -11.56 5.94 -31.98
CA GLY A 4 -11.45 4.56 -31.51
C GLY A 4 -10.21 3.82 -32.03
N PHE A 5 -9.72 4.14 -33.23
CA PHE A 5 -8.63 3.40 -33.87
C PHE A 5 -7.24 3.71 -33.27
N ILE A 6 -7.06 4.88 -32.66
CA ILE A 6 -5.78 5.27 -32.04
C ILE A 6 -5.61 4.62 -30.66
N LYS A 7 -6.70 4.36 -29.91
CA LYS A 7 -6.65 3.60 -28.65
C LYS A 7 -6.15 2.15 -28.86
N ALA A 8 -6.37 1.58 -30.05
CA ALA A 8 -5.91 0.24 -30.38
C ALA A 8 -4.38 0.13 -30.59
N GLN A 9 -3.69 1.24 -30.89
CA GLN A 9 -2.23 1.22 -31.11
C GLN A 9 -1.39 1.39 -29.83
N ILE A 10 -1.99 1.79 -28.71
CA ILE A 10 -1.33 1.86 -27.40
C ILE A 10 -2.11 0.93 -26.46
N GLY A 11 -1.90 -0.38 -26.57
CA GLY A 11 -2.71 -1.44 -25.96
C GLY A 11 -2.83 -1.39 -24.42
N PHE A 12 -3.71 -0.53 -23.92
CA PHE A 12 -4.15 -0.42 -22.53
C PHE A 12 -5.69 -0.36 -22.53
N SER A 13 -6.33 -1.42 -22.06
CA SER A 13 -7.75 -1.38 -21.73
C SER A 13 -8.00 -0.46 -20.52
N GLU A 14 -9.18 0.13 -20.42
CA GLU A 14 -9.51 1.02 -19.30
C GLU A 14 -9.41 0.31 -17.95
N SER A 15 -9.77 -0.98 -17.90
CA SER A 15 -9.64 -1.84 -16.72
C SER A 15 -8.19 -1.98 -16.25
N ASN A 16 -7.23 -2.13 -17.19
CA ASN A 16 -5.80 -2.14 -16.85
C ASN A 16 -5.31 -0.76 -16.36
N ILE A 17 -5.81 0.35 -16.91
CA ILE A 17 -5.47 1.70 -16.44
C ILE A 17 -5.95 1.91 -15.01
N SER A 18 -7.18 1.45 -14.71
CA SER A 18 -7.76 1.51 -13.37
C SER A 18 -6.92 0.72 -12.36
N HIS A 19 -6.56 -0.53 -12.68
CA HIS A 19 -5.71 -1.36 -11.83
C HIS A 19 -4.31 -0.75 -11.63
N PHE A 20 -3.71 -0.19 -12.68
CA PHE A 20 -2.45 0.53 -12.57
C PHE A 20 -2.54 1.71 -11.58
N ARG A 21 -3.58 2.55 -11.70
CA ARG A 21 -3.80 3.68 -10.78
C ARG A 21 -4.02 3.20 -9.36
N PHE A 22 -4.79 2.13 -9.18
CA PHE A 22 -4.98 1.50 -7.88
C PHE A 22 -3.64 1.08 -7.26
N CYS A 23 -2.81 0.32 -7.99
CA CYS A 23 -1.48 -0.07 -7.52
C CYS A 23 -0.59 1.14 -7.18
N MET A 24 -0.61 2.19 -7.99
CA MET A 24 0.14 3.41 -7.72
C MET A 24 -0.34 4.12 -6.44
N ILE A 25 -1.64 4.15 -6.18
CA ILE A 25 -2.20 4.69 -4.93
C ILE A 25 -1.69 3.87 -3.75
N LEU A 26 -1.75 2.54 -3.82
CA LEU A 26 -1.26 1.68 -2.73
C LEU A 26 0.24 1.87 -2.47
N ILE A 27 1.05 1.96 -3.53
CA ILE A 27 2.48 2.25 -3.39
C ILE A 27 2.67 3.63 -2.72
N SER A 28 1.92 4.64 -3.14
CA SER A 28 1.99 5.97 -2.52
C SER A 28 1.53 5.97 -1.07
N MET A 29 0.54 5.14 -0.71
CA MET A 29 0.10 4.96 0.67
C MET A 29 1.16 4.25 1.52
N ALA A 30 1.90 3.29 0.95
CA ALA A 30 2.99 2.62 1.66
C ALA A 30 4.14 3.58 1.96
N PHE A 31 4.62 4.32 0.96
CA PHE A 31 5.71 5.28 1.14
C PHE A 31 5.28 6.53 1.91
N GLY A 32 4.13 7.10 1.55
CA GLY A 32 3.57 8.25 2.25
C GLY A 32 3.22 7.91 3.70
N GLY A 33 2.67 6.72 3.92
CA GLY A 33 2.42 6.18 5.26
C GLY A 33 3.69 6.06 6.08
N GLY A 34 4.73 5.41 5.54
CA GLY A 34 6.02 5.30 6.21
C GLY A 34 6.67 6.65 6.52
N VAL A 35 6.64 7.61 5.58
CA VAL A 35 7.15 8.98 5.85
C VAL A 35 6.36 9.68 6.96
N LEU A 36 5.03 9.54 6.98
CA LEU A 36 4.20 10.12 8.04
C LEU A 36 4.46 9.46 9.38
N ALA A 37 4.68 8.14 9.41
CA ALA A 37 5.03 7.40 10.61
C ALA A 37 6.39 7.86 11.18
N GLU A 38 7.41 8.02 10.33
CA GLU A 38 8.72 8.58 10.74
C GLU A 38 8.62 10.01 11.28
N ILE A 39 7.81 10.87 10.63
CA ILE A 39 7.55 12.22 11.14
C ILE A 39 6.84 12.13 12.50
N GLY A 40 5.89 11.22 12.64
CA GLY A 40 5.19 10.94 13.89
C GLY A 40 6.18 10.59 15.00
N LEU A 41 7.05 9.62 14.76
CA LEU A 41 8.06 9.16 15.70
C LEU A 41 9.08 10.25 16.05
N PHE A 42 9.52 11.07 15.08
CA PHE A 42 10.50 12.12 15.32
C PHE A 42 9.97 13.32 16.14
N PHE A 43 8.69 13.66 15.98
CA PHE A 43 8.07 14.81 16.65
C PHE A 43 7.15 14.40 17.83
N GLY A 44 6.93 13.11 18.01
CA GLY A 44 6.08 12.53 19.05
C GLY A 44 6.75 12.51 20.42
N PRO A 45 5.96 12.34 21.49
CA PRO A 45 6.49 12.01 22.81
C PRO A 45 7.20 10.66 22.78
N ASP A 46 8.36 10.53 23.43
CA ASP A 46 9.02 9.23 23.60
C ASP A 46 8.15 8.30 24.49
N GLY A 47 7.44 7.33 23.91
CA GLY A 47 6.69 6.32 24.66
C GLY A 47 5.69 5.52 23.82
N CYS A 48 5.28 4.34 24.32
CA CYS A 48 4.37 3.41 23.65
C CYS A 48 2.88 3.80 23.68
N ASP A 49 2.50 4.81 24.48
CA ASP A 49 1.10 5.08 24.84
C ASP A 49 0.60 6.43 24.29
N ASN A 50 1.38 7.12 23.45
CA ASN A 50 1.11 8.52 23.14
C ASN A 50 1.38 8.88 21.66
N ASP A 51 0.82 8.07 20.77
CA ASP A 51 0.92 8.24 19.33
C ASP A 51 0.30 9.57 18.91
N ASN A 52 1.00 10.28 18.02
CA ASN A 52 0.41 11.46 17.41
C ASN A 52 -0.36 11.11 16.13
N ILE A 53 -1.15 12.07 15.64
CA ILE A 53 -1.97 11.87 14.44
C ILE A 53 -1.18 11.47 13.19
N PHE A 54 0.10 11.86 13.08
CA PHE A 54 0.94 11.51 11.94
C PHE A 54 1.37 10.05 11.98
N GLU A 55 1.70 9.54 13.17
CA GLU A 55 2.00 8.15 13.41
C GLU A 55 0.81 7.25 13.08
N VAL A 56 -0.36 7.54 13.67
CA VAL A 56 -1.60 6.79 13.41
C VAL A 56 -1.96 6.78 11.93
N LEU A 57 -1.95 7.95 11.27
CA LEU A 57 -2.25 8.04 9.83
C LEU A 57 -1.19 7.33 8.99
N GLY A 58 0.08 7.41 9.38
CA GLY A 58 1.19 6.79 8.70
C GLY A 58 1.13 5.28 8.71
N VAL A 59 1.08 4.71 9.92
CA VAL A 59 0.96 3.28 10.19
C VAL A 59 -0.31 2.73 9.56
N THR A 60 -1.47 3.39 9.74
CA THR A 60 -2.74 2.95 9.12
C THR A 60 -2.67 2.94 7.60
N SER A 61 -2.09 3.97 6.98
CA SER A 61 -1.96 4.04 5.52
C SER A 61 -1.09 2.91 4.96
N PHE A 62 0.00 2.60 5.67
CA PHE A 62 0.86 1.46 5.32
C PHE A 62 0.11 0.13 5.44
N TRP A 63 -0.58 -0.12 6.55
CA TRP A 63 -1.30 -1.38 6.77
C TRP A 63 -2.51 -1.57 5.83
N ILE A 64 -3.20 -0.49 5.44
CA ILE A 64 -4.22 -0.56 4.38
C ILE A 64 -3.58 -1.01 3.07
N SER A 65 -2.42 -0.45 2.72
CA SER A 65 -1.66 -0.87 1.53
C SER A 65 -1.26 -2.34 1.59
N PHE A 66 -0.80 -2.80 2.76
CA PHE A 66 -0.45 -4.20 3.01
C PHE A 66 -1.66 -5.12 2.83
N LEU A 67 -2.81 -4.81 3.43
CA LEU A 67 -4.04 -5.60 3.28
C LEU A 67 -4.56 -5.61 1.84
N ALA A 68 -4.31 -4.54 1.07
CA ALA A 68 -4.69 -4.48 -0.33
C ALA A 68 -3.89 -5.45 -1.23
N VAL A 69 -2.85 -6.12 -0.73
CA VAL A 69 -2.22 -7.26 -1.41
C VAL A 69 -3.25 -8.38 -1.66
N PHE A 70 -4.14 -8.66 -0.71
CA PHE A 70 -5.22 -9.65 -0.90
C PHE A 70 -6.18 -9.22 -2.00
N ALA A 71 -6.56 -7.94 -2.03
CA ALA A 71 -7.40 -7.38 -3.08
C ALA A 71 -6.73 -7.51 -4.47
N ASN A 72 -5.44 -7.21 -4.57
CA ASN A 72 -4.65 -7.43 -5.79
C ASN A 72 -4.61 -8.91 -6.20
N GLY A 73 -4.53 -9.83 -5.23
CA GLY A 73 -4.63 -11.27 -5.49
C GLY A 73 -5.97 -11.66 -6.12
N VAL A 74 -7.07 -11.12 -5.62
CA VAL A 74 -8.41 -11.35 -6.18
C VAL A 74 -8.52 -10.77 -7.60
N ILE A 75 -8.04 -9.54 -7.82
CA ILE A 75 -8.07 -8.90 -9.15
C ILE A 75 -7.22 -9.71 -10.15
N LEU A 76 -6.07 -10.21 -9.73
CA LEU A 76 -5.24 -11.09 -10.55
C LEU A 76 -5.99 -12.36 -10.96
N LEU A 77 -6.68 -13.02 -10.02
CA LEU A 77 -7.48 -14.21 -10.33
C LEU A 77 -8.58 -13.92 -11.33
N ILE A 78 -9.32 -12.81 -11.15
CA ILE A 78 -10.36 -12.36 -12.08
C ILE A 78 -9.76 -12.10 -13.47
N SER A 79 -8.58 -11.50 -13.54
CA SER A 79 -7.92 -11.15 -14.80
C SER A 79 -7.56 -12.35 -15.69
N PHE A 80 -7.57 -13.58 -15.17
CA PHE A 80 -7.35 -14.79 -15.98
C PHE A 80 -8.61 -15.24 -16.74
N PHE A 81 -9.80 -14.84 -16.27
CA PHE A 81 -11.07 -15.26 -16.87
C PHE A 81 -11.74 -14.12 -17.65
N ASP A 82 -11.26 -12.89 -17.49
CA ASP A 82 -11.82 -11.70 -18.13
C ASP A 82 -10.94 -11.22 -19.30
N THR A 83 -11.54 -11.13 -20.49
CA THR A 83 -10.87 -10.67 -21.72
C THR A 83 -10.60 -9.16 -21.75
N GLU A 84 -11.23 -8.37 -20.88
CA GLU A 84 -10.97 -6.93 -20.76
C GLU A 84 -9.62 -6.64 -20.08
N PHE A 85 -9.13 -7.58 -19.27
CA PHE A 85 -7.86 -7.43 -18.58
C PHE A 85 -6.70 -8.02 -19.38
N SER A 86 -5.54 -7.39 -19.25
CA SER A 86 -4.29 -8.02 -19.64
C SER A 86 -3.68 -8.61 -18.38
N SER A 87 -3.89 -9.92 -18.16
CA SER A 87 -3.44 -10.60 -16.94
C SER A 87 -1.93 -10.43 -16.71
N LYS A 88 -1.13 -10.34 -17.79
CA LYS A 88 0.30 -10.03 -17.72
C LYS A 88 0.58 -8.67 -17.07
N ARG A 89 -0.21 -7.64 -17.41
CA ARG A 89 -0.06 -6.29 -16.84
C ARG A 89 -0.55 -6.25 -15.40
N VAL A 90 -1.67 -6.89 -15.11
CA VAL A 90 -2.20 -7.02 -13.73
C VAL A 90 -1.15 -7.68 -12.85
N PHE A 91 -0.63 -8.84 -13.26
CA PHE A 91 0.43 -9.57 -12.56
C PHE A 91 1.66 -8.68 -12.29
N LEU A 92 2.18 -8.00 -13.31
CA LEU A 92 3.37 -7.16 -13.17
C LEU A 92 3.15 -6.01 -12.17
N TRP A 93 2.00 -5.33 -12.25
CA TRP A 93 1.69 -4.24 -11.32
C TRP A 93 1.42 -4.73 -9.89
N SER A 94 0.78 -5.90 -9.71
CA SER A 94 0.59 -6.50 -8.40
C SER A 94 1.93 -6.90 -7.76
N ILE A 95 2.86 -7.47 -8.53
CA ILE A 95 4.21 -7.78 -8.05
C ILE A 95 4.99 -6.51 -7.71
N LEU A 96 4.93 -5.48 -8.57
CA LEU A 96 5.59 -4.20 -8.27
C LEU A 96 5.06 -3.59 -6.98
N HIS A 97 3.74 -3.58 -6.76
CA HIS A 97 3.16 -3.14 -5.51
C HIS A 97 3.75 -3.89 -4.30
N ILE A 98 3.80 -5.22 -4.35
CA ILE A 98 4.38 -6.04 -3.26
C ILE A 98 5.87 -5.70 -3.05
N VAL A 99 6.66 -5.57 -4.12
CA VAL A 99 8.09 -5.23 -4.02
C VAL A 99 8.26 -3.87 -3.35
N PHE A 100 7.53 -2.85 -3.80
CA PHE A 100 7.61 -1.51 -3.24
C PHE A 100 7.08 -1.43 -1.81
N LEU A 101 6.07 -2.25 -1.46
CA LEU A 101 5.58 -2.41 -0.09
C LEU A 101 6.68 -2.93 0.85
N PHE A 102 7.40 -3.99 0.44
CA PHE A 102 8.51 -4.53 1.25
C PHE A 102 9.73 -3.59 1.30
N ILE A 103 9.99 -2.82 0.23
CA ILE A 103 11.01 -1.78 0.26
C ILE A 103 10.62 -0.70 1.29
N ALA A 104 9.36 -0.23 1.27
CA ALA A 104 8.88 0.74 2.25
C ALA A 104 8.97 0.18 3.67
N LEU A 105 8.56 -1.07 3.90
CA LEU A 105 8.71 -1.72 5.21
C LEU A 105 10.18 -1.76 5.66
N GLY A 106 11.11 -2.12 4.78
CA GLY A 106 12.53 -2.18 5.13
C GLY A 106 13.16 -0.82 5.42
N ILE A 107 12.67 0.25 4.79
CA ILE A 107 13.14 1.62 5.04
C ILE A 107 12.57 2.18 6.35
N PHE A 108 11.28 1.94 6.60
CA PHE A 108 10.51 2.55 7.69
C PHE A 108 10.18 1.54 8.81
N GLN A 109 10.98 0.47 8.96
CA GLN A 109 10.66 -0.63 9.86
C GLN A 109 10.53 -0.19 11.32
N GLU A 110 11.34 0.78 11.75
CA GLU A 110 11.33 1.26 13.13
C GLU A 110 10.00 1.98 13.41
N SER A 111 9.63 2.97 12.61
CA SER A 111 8.35 3.69 12.77
C SER A 111 7.09 2.86 12.49
N LEU A 112 7.17 1.82 11.65
CA LEU A 112 6.01 1.00 11.30
C LEU A 112 5.79 -0.19 12.25
N LEU A 113 6.84 -0.65 12.94
CA LEU A 113 6.79 -1.83 13.81
C LEU A 113 7.00 -1.50 15.30
N GLN A 114 7.42 -0.27 15.64
CA GLN A 114 7.64 0.14 17.03
C GLN A 114 6.44 -0.20 17.91
N ASP A 115 5.24 0.25 17.55
CA ASP A 115 4.02 0.04 18.36
C ASP A 115 3.62 -1.43 18.42
N MET A 116 3.86 -2.17 17.33
CA MET A 116 3.62 -3.61 17.28
C MET A 116 4.46 -4.40 18.28
N PHE A 117 5.64 -3.91 18.66
CA PHE A 117 6.55 -4.57 19.58
C PHE A 117 6.83 -3.75 20.85
N CYS A 118 6.01 -2.72 21.12
CA CYS A 118 6.16 -1.85 22.28
C CYS A 118 5.55 -2.52 23.51
N GLY A 119 6.40 -2.90 24.49
CA GLY A 119 5.99 -3.55 25.73
C GLY A 119 6.58 -4.95 25.93
N SER A 120 6.71 -5.38 27.19
CA SER A 120 7.41 -6.63 27.56
C SER A 120 6.59 -7.92 27.34
N GLY A 121 5.66 -7.94 26.38
CA GLY A 121 4.58 -8.94 26.31
C GLY A 121 4.37 -9.67 24.97
N GLY A 122 5.01 -9.25 23.88
CA GLY A 122 4.76 -9.78 22.53
C GLY A 122 4.00 -8.78 21.65
N PRO A 123 3.40 -9.22 20.52
CA PRO A 123 2.80 -8.30 19.57
C PRO A 123 1.62 -7.55 20.19
N HIS A 124 1.76 -6.24 20.37
CA HIS A 124 0.66 -5.35 20.74
C HIS A 124 -0.03 -4.91 19.44
N TYR A 125 -1.35 -5.05 19.36
CA TYR A 125 -2.13 -4.68 18.18
C TYR A 125 -2.64 -3.24 18.28
N ASP A 126 -1.79 -2.36 18.80
CA ASP A 126 -2.10 -0.95 18.94
C ASP A 126 -1.94 -0.25 17.59
N ILE A 127 -2.88 -0.53 16.69
CA ILE A 127 -3.04 0.14 15.39
C ILE A 127 -3.79 1.45 15.65
N GLY A 128 -3.19 2.33 16.44
CA GLY A 128 -3.69 3.67 16.77
C GLY A 128 -4.75 3.76 17.85
N ALA A 129 -4.68 2.95 18.92
CA ALA A 129 -5.48 3.15 20.14
C ALA A 129 -4.79 4.17 21.08
N GLY A 130 -4.72 5.41 20.59
CA GLY A 130 -4.31 6.58 21.35
C GLY A 130 -5.22 7.78 21.04
N PHE A 131 -6.52 7.66 21.35
CA PHE A 131 -7.39 8.83 21.58
C PHE A 131 -7.87 8.82 23.02
#